data_AF-A0A438JLV6-F1
#
_entry.id   AF-A0A438JLV6-F1
#
_cell.length_a   1.000
_cell.length_b   1.000
_cell.length_c   1.000
_cell.angle_alpha   90.00
_cell.angle_beta   90.00
_cell.angle_gamma   90.00
#
_symmetry.space_group_name_H-M   'P 1'
#
loop_
_entity.id
_entity.type
_entity.pdbx_description
1 polymer ?
#
loop_
_entity_poly.entity_id
_entity_poly.type
_entity_poly.pdbx_seq_one_letter_code
_entity_poly.pdbx_strand_id
1 'polypeptide(L)'
;MAEKPPHIAILPTPGMGHLIPLIELAKRLVTHHGFTVTFIIPNDNSSLKAQKAVLQSLPPSIDSIFLPPVSFDDLPAETKIETMISLTVVRSLSHLRSSLELLVSKTRVAALVVDLFGTDAFDVAVEFGVAPYIFFPSTAMALSLFLFLPKLDEMVACEFRDMNEPVAIPGCVPVHGSQLLDPVQDRRNDAYKWVLHHTKRYRLAEGIMVNSFMELEPGPLKALQTPEPGKPPVYPVGPLIKRESEMGSGENECLKWLDDQPLGSVLFVAFGSGGTLPSEQLDELALGLEMSEQRFLWVVRSPSRVADSSFFSVHSQNDPFSFLPQGFVDRTKGRGLLVSSWAPQAQIISHASTGGFLSHCGWNSTLESVACGVPMIAWPLYAEQKMNAITLTDDLKVALRPKVNENGLIDRNEIARIVKGLMEGEEGKDVRSRMKDLKDASAKVLSHDGSSTKALATVAQKWKAHKNY
;
A
#
# COMPACT_ATOMS: atom_id res chain seq x y z
N MET A 1 39.90 6.42 14.73
CA MET A 1 38.51 6.16 15.16
C MET A 1 37.78 5.55 13.99
N ALA A 2 37.05 4.46 14.16
CA ALA A 2 36.19 3.92 13.08
C ALA A 2 35.16 4.99 12.71
N GLU A 3 35.00 5.27 11.42
CA GLU A 3 33.98 6.22 10.94
C GLU A 3 32.59 5.67 11.32
N LYS A 4 31.79 6.46 12.03
CA LYS A 4 30.43 6.03 12.40
C LYS A 4 29.61 5.80 11.13
N PRO A 5 28.79 4.74 11.06
CA PRO A 5 27.96 4.49 9.89
C PRO A 5 27.04 5.70 9.63
N PRO A 6 26.82 6.09 8.36
CA PRO A 6 25.84 7.12 8.03
C PRO A 6 24.45 6.70 8.51
N HIS A 7 23.66 7.68 8.91
CA HIS A 7 22.36 7.48 9.54
C HIS A 7 21.24 8.00 8.65
N ILE A 8 20.10 7.30 8.61
CA ILE A 8 18.91 7.70 7.87
C ILE A 8 17.77 7.90 8.85
N ALA A 9 17.16 9.09 8.83
CA ALA A 9 15.91 9.34 9.53
C ALA A 9 14.75 8.99 8.60
N ILE A 10 13.75 8.26 9.10
CA ILE A 10 12.55 7.91 8.34
C ILE A 10 11.31 8.40 9.09
N LEU A 11 10.46 9.19 8.44
CA LEU A 11 9.18 9.67 8.97
C LEU A 11 8.03 9.02 8.20
N PRO A 12 7.52 7.86 8.65
CA PRO A 12 6.30 7.30 8.09
C PRO A 12 5.09 8.09 8.60
N THR A 13 4.14 8.33 7.71
CA THR A 13 2.82 8.82 8.11
C THR A 13 1.98 7.69 8.74
N PRO A 14 0.90 8.01 9.49
CA PRO A 14 0.09 7.01 10.16
C PRO A 14 -0.46 5.94 9.21
N GLY A 15 -0.32 4.68 9.60
CA GLY A 15 -0.88 3.52 8.89
C GLY A 15 0.14 2.43 8.58
N MET A 16 -0.25 1.17 8.81
CA MET A 16 0.62 0.02 8.52
C MET A 16 0.98 -0.09 7.02
N GLY A 17 0.10 0.41 6.14
CA GLY A 17 0.34 0.50 4.70
C GLY A 17 1.56 1.35 4.33
N HIS A 18 1.88 2.37 5.14
CA HIS A 18 3.05 3.23 4.96
C HIS A 18 4.27 2.68 5.70
N LEU A 19 4.07 2.22 6.94
CA LEU A 19 5.14 1.75 7.81
C LEU A 19 5.85 0.49 7.30
N ILE A 20 5.10 -0.54 6.90
CA ILE A 20 5.69 -1.83 6.48
C ILE A 20 6.67 -1.70 5.31
N PRO A 21 6.33 -1.07 4.17
CA PRO A 21 7.28 -0.98 3.06
C PRO A 21 8.50 -0.11 3.40
N LEU A 22 8.36 0.89 4.29
CA LEU A 22 9.50 1.65 4.80
C LEU A 22 10.41 0.83 5.73
N ILE A 23 9.84 -0.09 6.53
CA ILE A 23 10.63 -1.06 7.30
C ILE A 23 11.43 -1.97 6.36
N GLU A 24 10.82 -2.44 5.27
CA GLU A 24 11.53 -3.27 4.28
C GLU A 24 12.62 -2.50 3.54
N LEU A 25 12.41 -1.20 3.27
CA LEU A 25 13.46 -0.30 2.79
C LEU A 25 14.60 -0.20 3.82
N ALA A 26 14.28 0.07 5.08
CA ALA A 26 15.25 0.23 6.16
C ALA A 26 16.12 -1.02 6.35
N LYS A 27 15.53 -2.21 6.34
CA LYS A 27 16.25 -3.49 6.40
C LYS A 27 17.29 -3.59 5.29
N ARG A 28 16.91 -3.27 4.04
CA ARG A 28 17.86 -3.33 2.91
C ARG A 28 18.98 -2.30 3.04
N LEU A 29 18.68 -1.09 3.50
CA LEU A 29 19.68 -0.04 3.74
C LEU A 29 20.70 -0.47 4.79
N VAL A 30 20.24 -1.07 5.88
CA VAL A 30 21.12 -1.61 6.92
C VAL A 30 21.94 -2.79 6.38
N THR A 31 21.28 -3.82 5.87
CA THR A 31 21.92 -5.11 5.55
C THR A 31 22.86 -5.01 4.35
N HIS A 32 22.51 -4.24 3.32
CA HIS A 32 23.28 -4.22 2.06
C HIS A 32 24.12 -2.95 1.89
N HIS A 33 23.83 -1.89 2.64
CA HIS A 33 24.50 -0.61 2.46
C HIS A 33 25.14 -0.07 3.75
N GLY A 34 25.02 -0.75 4.90
CA GLY A 34 25.75 -0.39 6.12
C GLY A 34 25.29 0.93 6.73
N PHE A 35 24.03 1.32 6.53
CA PHE A 35 23.42 2.43 7.24
C PHE A 35 22.95 2.00 8.64
N THR A 36 22.69 2.98 9.49
CA THR A 36 21.79 2.85 10.63
C THR A 36 20.54 3.68 10.36
N VAL A 37 19.40 3.30 10.95
CA VAL A 37 18.11 3.92 10.69
C VAL A 37 17.42 4.29 11.99
N THR A 38 16.76 5.45 12.04
CA THR A 38 15.78 5.77 13.10
C THR A 38 14.44 6.11 12.45
N PHE A 39 13.41 5.38 12.83
CA PHE A 39 12.03 5.74 12.56
C PHE A 39 11.56 6.81 13.54
N ILE A 40 11.06 7.94 13.03
CA ILE A 40 10.41 8.96 13.84
C ILE A 40 8.92 8.83 13.58
N ILE A 41 8.15 8.32 14.54
CA ILE A 41 6.74 7.95 14.39
C ILE A 41 5.85 9.08 14.93
N PRO A 42 5.11 9.82 14.08
CA PRO A 42 4.07 10.73 14.52
C PRO A 42 2.96 9.96 15.26
N ASN A 43 2.37 10.59 16.26
CA ASN A 43 1.37 9.95 17.11
C ASN A 43 0.03 10.69 16.96
N ASP A 44 -0.91 10.06 16.27
CA ASP A 44 -2.27 10.53 15.99
C ASP A 44 -3.26 10.19 17.12
N ASN A 45 -2.75 9.82 18.31
CA ASN A 45 -3.52 9.36 19.46
C ASN A 45 -4.30 8.04 19.23
N SER A 46 -4.05 7.35 18.11
CA SER A 46 -4.59 6.01 17.85
C SER A 46 -3.79 4.93 18.58
N SER A 47 -4.29 3.69 18.56
CA SER A 47 -3.57 2.56 19.14
C SER A 47 -2.29 2.27 18.34
N LEU A 48 -1.14 2.57 18.94
CA LEU A 48 0.18 2.29 18.37
C LEU A 48 0.69 0.86 18.68
N LYS A 49 -0.16 -0.05 19.16
CA LYS A 49 0.26 -1.38 19.65
C LYS A 49 0.93 -2.21 18.55
N ALA A 50 0.34 -2.25 17.36
CA ALA A 50 0.87 -3.03 16.24
C ALA A 50 2.18 -2.43 15.71
N GLN A 51 2.24 -1.10 15.58
CA GLN A 51 3.43 -0.36 15.15
C GLN A 51 4.58 -0.60 16.11
N LYS A 52 4.35 -0.45 17.43
CA LYS A 52 5.33 -0.73 18.48
C LYS A 52 5.82 -2.17 18.43
N ALA A 53 4.91 -3.15 18.33
CA ALA A 53 5.28 -4.55 18.28
C ALA A 53 6.19 -4.89 17.08
N VAL A 54 5.89 -4.31 15.89
CA VAL A 54 6.72 -4.53 14.70
C VAL A 54 8.04 -3.78 14.77
N LEU A 55 8.07 -2.55 15.29
CA LEU A 55 9.32 -1.76 15.39
C LEU A 55 10.27 -2.32 16.45
N GLN A 56 9.74 -2.79 17.58
CA GLN A 56 10.55 -3.38 18.66
C GLN A 56 11.17 -4.74 18.30
N SER A 57 10.66 -5.42 17.28
CA SER A 57 11.24 -6.68 16.79
C SER A 57 12.36 -6.48 15.76
N LEU A 58 12.65 -5.24 15.37
CA LEU A 58 13.70 -4.91 14.40
C LEU A 58 15.11 -5.00 15.03
N PRO A 59 16.16 -5.23 14.22
CA PRO A 59 17.52 -5.31 14.71
C PRO A 59 17.99 -3.97 15.32
N PRO A 60 18.97 -3.97 16.24
CA PRO A 60 19.46 -2.76 16.93
C PRO A 60 19.97 -1.62 16.04
N SER A 61 20.27 -1.91 14.76
CA SER A 61 20.65 -0.93 13.74
C SER A 61 19.46 -0.11 13.20
N ILE A 62 18.24 -0.47 13.59
CA ILE A 62 16.98 0.22 13.25
C ILE A 62 16.29 0.57 14.57
N ASP A 63 16.34 1.84 14.94
CA ASP A 63 15.71 2.38 16.16
C ASP A 63 14.37 3.07 15.83
N SER A 64 13.59 3.41 16.86
CA SER A 64 12.35 4.16 16.72
C SER A 64 12.14 5.18 17.85
N ILE A 65 11.69 6.38 17.47
CA ILE A 65 11.28 7.46 18.36
C ILE A 65 9.78 7.69 18.13
N PHE A 66 8.98 7.61 19.19
CA PHE A 66 7.56 7.95 19.13
C PHE A 66 7.36 9.39 19.59
N LEU A 67 6.79 10.22 18.72
CA LEU A 67 6.51 11.61 19.03
C LEU A 67 5.32 11.74 20.00
N PRO A 68 5.21 12.85 20.73
CA PRO A 68 4.03 13.14 21.55
C PRO A 68 2.73 13.13 20.72
N PRO A 69 1.60 12.71 21.33
CA PRO A 69 0.32 12.65 20.64
C PRO A 69 -0.15 14.05 20.23
N VAL A 70 -0.77 14.13 19.05
CA VAL A 70 -1.50 15.32 18.60
C VAL A 70 -2.99 15.15 18.88
N SER A 71 -3.69 16.24 19.19
CA SER A 71 -5.16 16.26 19.33
C SER A 71 -5.80 16.54 17.96
N PHE A 72 -7.04 16.09 17.79
CA PHE A 72 -7.93 16.38 16.66
C PHE A 72 -9.31 16.87 17.12
N ASP A 73 -9.42 17.31 18.37
CA ASP A 73 -10.70 17.72 18.98
C ASP A 73 -11.31 18.96 18.30
N ASP A 74 -10.52 19.67 17.51
CA ASP A 74 -10.91 20.84 16.71
C ASP A 74 -11.47 20.48 15.32
N LEU A 75 -11.43 19.21 14.91
CA LEU A 75 -11.83 18.76 13.59
C LEU A 75 -13.24 18.14 13.59
N PRO A 76 -14.01 18.32 12.50
CA PRO A 76 -15.27 17.59 12.31
C PRO A 76 -15.06 16.07 12.31
N ALA A 77 -16.05 15.32 12.76
CA ALA A 77 -16.00 13.85 12.81
C ALA A 77 -15.87 13.22 11.41
N GLU A 78 -16.36 13.90 10.37
CA GLU A 78 -16.33 13.47 8.97
C GLU A 78 -15.04 13.87 8.25
N THR A 79 -14.01 14.31 8.97
CA THR A 79 -12.71 14.67 8.38
C THR A 79 -12.08 13.44 7.72
N LYS A 80 -11.77 13.58 6.43
CA LYS A 80 -11.18 12.50 5.63
C LYS A 80 -9.77 12.15 6.10
N ILE A 81 -9.39 10.90 5.89
CA ILE A 81 -8.14 10.30 6.36
C ILE A 81 -6.88 11.07 5.91
N GLU A 82 -6.86 11.57 4.66
CA GLU A 82 -5.69 12.28 4.13
C GLU A 82 -5.45 13.59 4.88
N THR A 83 -6.51 14.30 5.27
CA THR A 83 -6.42 15.50 6.10
C THR A 83 -5.88 15.16 7.49
N MET A 84 -6.37 14.08 8.11
CA MET A 84 -5.90 13.62 9.42
C MET A 84 -4.42 13.26 9.39
N ILE A 85 -3.98 12.49 8.39
CA ILE A 85 -2.58 12.12 8.18
C ILE A 85 -1.69 13.37 8.04
N SER A 86 -2.09 14.30 7.16
CA SER A 86 -1.30 15.51 6.89
C SER A 86 -1.19 16.40 8.14
N LEU A 87 -2.31 16.60 8.86
CA LEU A 87 -2.32 17.34 10.11
C LEU A 87 -1.51 16.65 11.21
N THR A 88 -1.44 15.31 11.22
CA THR A 88 -0.59 14.58 12.17
C THR A 88 0.87 14.98 12.02
N VAL A 89 1.36 15.05 10.78
CA VAL A 89 2.73 15.48 10.47
C VAL A 89 2.92 16.94 10.86
N VAL A 90 2.05 17.84 10.40
CA VAL A 90 2.15 19.29 10.64
C VAL A 90 2.15 19.61 12.13
N ARG A 91 1.25 19.00 12.91
CA ARG A 91 1.16 19.19 14.37
C ARG A 91 2.33 18.54 15.12
N SER A 92 3.08 17.65 14.47
CA SER A 92 4.27 16.99 15.04
C SER A 92 5.60 17.68 14.69
N LEU A 93 5.61 18.72 13.84
CA LEU A 93 6.85 19.31 13.31
C LEU A 93 7.79 19.86 14.39
N SER A 94 7.27 20.43 15.48
CA SER A 94 8.10 20.92 16.59
C SER A 94 8.87 19.78 17.27
N HIS A 95 8.21 18.65 17.50
CA HIS A 95 8.81 17.46 18.10
C HIS A 95 9.74 16.72 17.13
N LEU A 96 9.40 16.73 15.84
CA LEU A 96 10.29 16.24 14.78
C LEU A 96 11.58 17.05 14.75
N ARG A 97 11.50 18.39 14.81
CA ARG A 97 12.66 19.29 14.87
C ARG A 97 13.59 18.93 16.02
N SER A 98 13.06 18.82 17.24
CA SER A 98 13.86 18.43 18.41
C SER A 98 14.49 17.04 18.27
N SER A 99 13.75 16.09 17.67
CA SER A 99 14.25 14.72 17.45
C SER A 99 15.37 14.69 16.41
N LEU A 100 15.22 15.44 15.32
CA LEU A 100 16.20 15.52 14.25
C LEU A 100 17.47 16.25 14.70
N GLU A 101 17.35 17.34 15.45
CA GLU A 101 18.46 18.05 16.09
C GLU A 101 19.31 17.09 16.95
N LEU A 102 18.64 16.27 17.77
CA LEU A 102 19.31 15.28 18.60
C LEU A 102 20.03 14.20 17.75
N LEU A 103 19.43 13.74 16.65
CA LEU A 103 20.05 12.77 15.76
C LEU A 103 21.28 13.35 15.05
N VAL A 104 21.18 14.58 14.53
CA VAL A 104 22.27 15.29 13.85
C VAL A 104 23.43 15.58 14.80
N SER A 105 23.17 15.87 16.09
CA SER A 105 24.25 16.07 17.08
C SER A 105 25.01 14.79 17.44
N LYS A 106 24.41 13.60 17.24
CA LYS A 106 24.98 12.30 17.63
C LYS A 106 25.56 11.48 16.48
N THR A 107 25.03 11.69 15.28
CA THR A 107 25.25 10.87 14.09
C THR A 107 25.36 11.73 12.84
N ARG A 108 25.95 11.19 11.78
CA ARG A 108 25.92 11.82 10.44
C ARG A 108 24.61 11.42 9.75
N VAL A 109 23.57 12.25 9.91
CA VAL A 109 22.27 12.03 9.25
C VAL A 109 22.37 12.37 7.77
N ALA A 110 22.44 11.37 6.91
CA ALA A 110 22.66 11.54 5.47
C ALA A 110 21.39 11.94 4.70
N ALA A 111 20.21 11.55 5.19
CA ALA A 111 18.93 11.89 4.58
C ALA A 111 17.77 11.77 5.57
N LEU A 112 16.69 12.50 5.27
CA LEU A 112 15.36 12.31 5.82
C LEU A 112 14.48 11.71 4.72
N VAL A 113 13.96 10.50 4.95
CA VAL A 113 13.00 9.84 4.05
C VAL A 113 11.60 10.01 4.62
N VAL A 114 10.70 10.57 3.83
CA VAL A 114 9.28 10.71 4.17
C VAL A 114 8.44 9.94 3.15
N ASP A 115 7.20 9.60 3.46
CA ASP A 115 6.27 9.09 2.44
C ASP A 115 5.45 10.21 1.76
N LEU A 116 4.46 9.81 0.96
CA LEU A 116 3.66 10.70 0.10
C LEU A 116 2.98 11.88 0.82
N PHE A 117 2.71 11.80 2.13
CA PHE A 117 2.07 12.85 2.92
C PHE A 117 3.01 13.53 3.94
N GLY A 118 4.30 13.20 3.91
CA GLY A 118 5.28 13.73 4.87
C GLY A 118 6.03 14.98 4.41
N THR A 119 5.64 15.63 3.31
CA THR A 119 6.47 16.67 2.65
C THR A 119 6.71 17.92 3.49
N ASP A 120 5.88 18.21 4.50
CA ASP A 120 6.06 19.34 5.41
C ASP A 120 7.29 19.16 6.32
N ALA A 121 7.73 17.91 6.52
CA ALA A 121 8.98 17.63 7.22
C ALA A 121 10.23 18.06 6.46
N PHE A 122 10.12 18.40 5.16
CA PHE A 122 11.23 18.95 4.38
C PHE A 122 11.73 20.27 4.95
N ASP A 123 10.81 21.10 5.46
CA ASP A 123 11.17 22.40 6.02
C ASP A 123 12.09 22.21 7.23
N VAL A 124 11.78 21.22 8.07
CA VAL A 124 12.63 20.82 9.20
C VAL A 124 13.95 20.21 8.74
N ALA A 125 13.95 19.35 7.71
CA ALA A 125 15.18 18.73 7.21
C ALA A 125 16.20 19.77 6.70
N VAL A 126 15.72 20.79 5.97
CA VAL A 126 16.54 21.86 5.41
C VAL A 126 17.19 22.72 6.49
N GLU A 127 16.50 22.96 7.63
CA GLU A 127 17.07 23.68 8.78
C GLU A 127 18.37 23.05 9.30
N PHE A 128 18.53 21.73 9.15
CA PHE A 128 19.71 20.98 9.61
C PHE A 128 20.62 20.52 8.47
N GLY A 129 20.43 21.01 7.23
CA GLY A 129 21.20 20.59 6.07
C GLY A 129 21.04 19.10 5.72
N VAL A 130 19.91 18.50 6.07
CA VAL A 130 19.60 17.08 5.80
C VAL A 130 18.80 16.98 4.50
N ALA A 131 19.27 16.16 3.57
CA ALA A 131 18.63 15.98 2.27
C ALA A 131 17.26 15.27 2.38
N PRO A 132 16.16 15.88 1.90
CA PRO A 132 14.83 15.27 1.91
C PRO A 132 14.62 14.32 0.72
N TYR A 133 14.10 13.12 0.98
CA TYR A 133 13.73 12.12 -0.02
C TYR A 133 12.31 11.63 0.19
N ILE A 134 11.62 11.30 -0.89
CA ILE A 134 10.30 10.65 -0.83
C ILE A 134 10.48 9.15 -1.07
N PHE A 135 9.84 8.34 -0.24
CA PHE A 135 9.50 6.97 -0.56
C PHE A 135 8.00 6.90 -0.89
N PHE A 136 7.66 6.55 -2.12
CA PHE A 136 6.29 6.50 -2.61
C PHE A 136 5.79 5.03 -2.56
N PRO A 137 4.97 4.66 -1.55
CA PRO A 137 4.55 3.27 -1.31
C PRO A 137 3.35 2.84 -2.17
N SER A 138 3.15 3.47 -3.33
CA SER A 138 2.08 3.16 -4.28
C SER A 138 2.64 3.03 -5.72
N THR A 139 1.77 2.95 -6.71
CA THR A 139 2.10 2.75 -8.13
C THR A 139 2.91 3.90 -8.72
N ALA A 140 3.73 3.60 -9.73
CA ALA A 140 4.33 4.62 -10.59
C ALA A 140 3.26 5.41 -11.35
N MET A 141 2.13 4.78 -11.69
CA MET A 141 0.96 5.49 -12.22
C MET A 141 0.43 6.57 -11.27
N ALA A 142 0.23 6.25 -9.98
CA ALA A 142 -0.19 7.23 -8.98
C ALA A 142 0.87 8.32 -8.79
N LEU A 143 2.17 7.98 -8.77
CA LEU A 143 3.24 8.99 -8.70
C LEU A 143 3.21 9.94 -9.92
N SER A 144 2.99 9.41 -11.12
CA SER A 144 2.85 10.22 -12.35
C SER A 144 1.66 11.16 -12.25
N LEU A 145 0.53 10.69 -11.73
CA LEU A 145 -0.61 11.56 -11.44
C LEU A 145 -0.25 12.63 -10.42
N PHE A 146 0.44 12.30 -9.32
CA PHE A 146 0.82 13.29 -8.32
C PHE A 146 1.68 14.41 -8.91
N LEU A 147 2.70 14.08 -9.72
CA LEU A 147 3.53 15.10 -10.37
C LEU A 147 2.78 15.89 -11.45
N PHE A 148 1.72 15.33 -12.04
CA PHE A 148 0.88 15.98 -13.03
C PHE A 148 -0.29 16.78 -12.41
N LEU A 149 -0.70 16.46 -11.18
CA LEU A 149 -1.90 16.99 -10.53
C LEU A 149 -1.92 18.52 -10.44
N PRO A 150 -0.82 19.24 -10.10
CA PRO A 150 -0.84 20.70 -10.09
C PRO A 150 -1.22 21.31 -11.44
N LYS A 151 -0.72 20.74 -12.54
CA LYS A 151 -1.07 21.18 -13.89
C LYS A 151 -2.50 20.80 -14.25
N LEU A 152 -2.94 19.61 -13.84
CA LEU A 152 -4.32 19.16 -14.06
C LEU A 152 -5.34 20.05 -13.33
N ASP A 153 -5.02 20.48 -12.10
CA ASP A 153 -5.83 21.41 -11.30
C ASP A 153 -6.04 22.77 -11.99
N GLU A 154 -4.99 23.29 -12.63
CA GLU A 154 -5.05 24.54 -13.41
C GLU A 154 -5.82 24.38 -14.73
N MET A 155 -5.67 23.23 -15.39
CA MET A 155 -6.27 22.97 -16.71
C MET A 155 -7.78 22.67 -16.65
N VAL A 156 -8.26 22.13 -15.54
CA VAL A 156 -9.65 21.66 -15.41
C VAL A 156 -10.39 22.52 -14.41
N ALA A 157 -11.55 23.04 -14.79
CA ALA A 157 -12.39 23.87 -13.91
C ALA A 157 -13.49 23.08 -13.19
N CYS A 158 -13.97 21.96 -13.76
CA CYS A 158 -15.00 21.11 -13.16
C CYS A 158 -14.41 20.07 -12.20
N GLU A 159 -15.27 19.31 -11.52
CA GLU A 159 -14.82 18.12 -10.78
C GLU A 159 -14.27 17.09 -11.77
N PHE A 160 -13.19 16.40 -11.42
CA PHE A 160 -12.58 15.43 -12.35
C PHE A 160 -13.58 14.33 -12.74
N ARG A 161 -14.43 13.89 -11.80
CA ARG A 161 -15.48 12.89 -12.04
C ARG A 161 -16.52 13.30 -13.11
N ASP A 162 -16.64 14.60 -13.38
CA ASP A 162 -17.57 15.18 -14.35
C ASP A 162 -16.90 15.49 -15.71
N MET A 163 -15.63 15.12 -15.89
CA MET A 163 -14.93 15.27 -17.18
C MET A 163 -15.48 14.30 -18.22
N ASN A 164 -15.73 14.81 -19.44
CA ASN A 164 -16.19 13.98 -20.57
C ASN A 164 -15.07 13.06 -21.10
N GLU A 165 -13.85 13.57 -21.14
CA GLU A 165 -12.69 12.84 -21.66
C GLU A 165 -11.86 12.26 -20.51
N PRO A 166 -11.34 11.03 -20.65
CA PRO A 166 -10.40 10.47 -19.70
C PRO A 166 -9.15 11.33 -19.51
N VAL A 167 -8.59 11.32 -18.30
CA VAL A 167 -7.34 12.01 -17.97
C VAL A 167 -6.17 11.24 -18.58
N ALA A 168 -5.42 11.92 -19.44
CA ALA A 168 -4.18 11.42 -20.03
C ALA A 168 -3.01 11.63 -19.06
N ILE A 169 -2.88 10.73 -18.07
CA ILE A 169 -1.75 10.75 -17.13
C ILE A 169 -0.47 10.35 -17.89
N PRO A 170 0.64 11.11 -17.79
CA PRO A 170 1.86 10.82 -18.56
C PRO A 170 2.33 9.37 -18.41
N GLY A 171 2.51 8.69 -19.55
CA GLY A 171 3.00 7.31 -19.61
C GLY A 171 1.98 6.23 -19.20
N CYS A 172 0.73 6.59 -18.88
CA CYS A 172 -0.28 5.66 -18.37
C CYS A 172 -1.41 5.43 -19.40
N VAL A 173 -2.20 4.38 -19.19
CA VAL A 173 -3.50 4.24 -19.85
C VAL A 173 -4.44 5.40 -19.45
N PRO A 174 -5.30 5.91 -20.36
CA PRO A 174 -6.24 6.98 -20.00
C PRO A 174 -7.20 6.54 -18.90
N VAL A 175 -7.42 7.41 -17.89
CA VAL A 175 -8.29 7.09 -16.75
C VAL A 175 -9.43 8.10 -16.63
N HIS A 176 -10.66 7.60 -16.66
CA HIS A 176 -11.83 8.43 -16.42
C HIS A 176 -11.74 9.11 -15.04
N GLY A 177 -12.10 10.38 -14.94
CA GLY A 177 -11.89 11.15 -13.70
C GLY A 177 -12.58 10.56 -12.47
N SER A 178 -13.70 9.85 -12.64
CA SER A 178 -14.41 9.13 -11.57
C SER A 178 -13.67 7.89 -11.03
N GLN A 179 -12.59 7.47 -11.69
CA GLN A 179 -11.73 6.36 -11.29
C GLN A 179 -10.35 6.83 -10.75
N LEU A 180 -10.10 8.14 -10.69
CA LEU A 180 -8.93 8.69 -10.00
C LEU A 180 -9.02 8.46 -8.48
N LEU A 181 -7.92 8.69 -7.76
CA LEU A 181 -7.87 8.51 -6.30
C LEU A 181 -8.97 9.28 -5.56
N ASP A 182 -9.46 8.69 -4.46
CA ASP A 182 -10.59 9.20 -3.69
C ASP A 182 -10.51 10.67 -3.24
N PRO A 183 -9.37 11.21 -2.75
CA PRO A 183 -9.33 12.60 -2.30
C PRO A 183 -9.48 13.59 -3.45
N VAL A 184 -9.23 13.20 -4.72
CA VAL A 184 -9.47 14.08 -5.88
C VAL A 184 -10.90 14.00 -6.41
N GLN A 185 -11.75 13.14 -5.83
CA GLN A 185 -13.15 13.03 -6.20
C GLN A 185 -14.00 14.20 -5.69
N ASP A 186 -13.51 15.02 -4.76
CA ASP A 186 -14.18 16.25 -4.32
C ASP A 186 -13.13 17.36 -4.14
N ARG A 187 -13.00 18.21 -5.17
CA ARG A 187 -11.99 19.27 -5.21
C ARG A 187 -12.22 20.40 -4.20
N ARG A 188 -13.37 20.43 -3.51
CA ARG A 188 -13.70 21.44 -2.50
C ARG A 188 -13.32 20.98 -1.09
N ASN A 189 -13.19 19.67 -0.90
CA ASN A 189 -12.81 19.07 0.38
C ASN A 189 -11.36 19.38 0.75
N ASP A 190 -11.07 19.49 2.05
CA ASP A 190 -9.70 19.73 2.52
C ASP A 190 -8.73 18.59 2.18
N ALA A 191 -9.21 17.35 2.05
CA ALA A 191 -8.37 16.23 1.61
C ALA A 191 -7.75 16.48 0.24
N TYR A 192 -8.53 17.04 -0.70
CA TYR A 192 -8.01 17.43 -2.01
C TYR A 192 -6.92 18.50 -1.88
N LYS A 193 -7.17 19.52 -1.06
CA LYS A 193 -6.23 20.63 -0.84
C LYS A 193 -4.92 20.12 -0.23
N TRP A 194 -4.99 19.16 0.71
CA TRP A 194 -3.81 18.51 1.28
C TRP A 194 -3.04 17.69 0.25
N VAL A 195 -3.72 16.87 -0.55
CA VAL A 195 -3.06 16.14 -1.65
C VAL A 195 -2.37 17.11 -2.60
N LEU A 196 -3.08 18.14 -3.05
CA LEU A 196 -2.53 19.16 -3.95
C LEU A 196 -1.33 19.90 -3.32
N HIS A 197 -1.41 20.24 -2.03
CA HIS A 197 -0.29 20.82 -1.26
C HIS A 197 0.94 19.92 -1.31
N HIS A 198 0.80 18.63 -0.95
CA HIS A 198 1.90 17.68 -1.00
C HIS A 198 2.47 17.55 -2.42
N THR A 199 1.63 17.42 -3.44
CA THR A 199 2.10 17.27 -4.83
C THR A 199 2.92 18.45 -5.32
N LYS A 200 2.55 19.68 -4.94
CA LYS A 200 3.33 20.90 -5.25
C LYS A 200 4.71 20.90 -4.60
N ARG A 201 4.89 20.15 -3.50
CA ARG A 201 6.15 20.03 -2.75
C ARG A 201 7.04 18.87 -3.22
N TYR A 202 6.57 17.97 -4.09
CA TYR A 202 7.37 16.81 -4.53
C TYR A 202 8.65 17.22 -5.25
N ARG A 203 8.63 18.38 -5.93
CA ARG A 203 9.80 18.96 -6.60
C ARG A 203 10.88 19.48 -5.64
N LEU A 204 10.60 19.55 -4.33
CA LEU A 204 11.58 19.91 -3.31
C LEU A 204 12.42 18.71 -2.83
N ALA A 205 12.04 17.48 -3.18
CA ALA A 205 12.81 16.30 -2.83
C ALA A 205 14.09 16.18 -3.67
N GLU A 206 15.15 15.64 -3.10
CA GLU A 206 16.41 15.30 -3.80
C GLU A 206 16.28 14.01 -4.63
N GLY A 207 15.24 13.22 -4.37
CA GLY A 207 14.91 12.01 -5.10
C GLY A 207 13.63 11.36 -4.61
N ILE A 208 12.99 10.61 -5.50
CA ILE A 208 11.78 9.84 -5.19
C ILE A 208 12.06 8.36 -5.43
N MET A 209 12.03 7.56 -4.37
CA MET A 209 12.04 6.11 -4.46
C MET A 209 10.60 5.63 -4.60
N VAL A 210 10.29 4.81 -5.59
CA VAL A 210 8.95 4.23 -5.79
C VAL A 210 8.99 2.73 -5.55
N ASN A 211 8.00 2.21 -4.81
CA ASN A 211 7.88 0.77 -4.54
C ASN A 211 7.30 0.03 -5.75
N SER A 212 8.00 0.08 -6.88
CA SER A 212 7.65 -0.57 -8.14
C SER A 212 8.92 -0.93 -8.91
N PHE A 213 8.77 -1.56 -10.08
CA PHE A 213 9.86 -1.96 -10.97
C PHE A 213 9.45 -1.90 -12.44
N MET A 214 10.43 -1.82 -13.35
CA MET A 214 10.23 -1.52 -14.78
C MET A 214 9.30 -2.51 -15.49
N GLU A 215 9.42 -3.80 -15.20
CA GLU A 215 8.60 -4.84 -15.80
C GLU A 215 7.14 -4.83 -15.30
N LEU A 216 6.86 -4.19 -14.16
CA LEU A 216 5.52 -4.03 -13.61
C LEU A 216 4.81 -2.78 -14.13
N GLU A 217 5.52 -1.67 -14.32
CA GLU A 217 4.93 -0.39 -14.77
C GLU A 217 5.82 0.33 -15.81
N PRO A 218 6.04 -0.25 -17.00
CA PRO A 218 7.03 0.24 -17.95
C PRO A 218 6.72 1.64 -18.50
N GLY A 219 5.44 1.93 -18.77
CA GLY A 219 4.98 3.21 -19.30
C GLY A 219 5.15 4.37 -18.30
N PRO A 220 4.52 4.29 -17.11
CA PRO A 220 4.62 5.34 -16.11
C PRO A 220 6.07 5.58 -15.68
N LEU A 221 6.87 4.53 -15.47
CA LEU A 221 8.26 4.66 -15.06
C LEU A 221 9.14 5.32 -16.14
N LYS A 222 8.94 5.01 -17.43
CA LYS A 222 9.63 5.73 -18.52
C LYS A 222 9.31 7.23 -18.53
N ALA A 223 8.03 7.59 -18.35
CA ALA A 223 7.62 8.99 -18.32
C ALA A 223 8.21 9.73 -17.09
N LEU A 224 8.20 9.08 -15.93
CA LEU A 224 8.77 9.61 -14.69
C LEU A 224 10.28 9.82 -14.77
N GLN A 225 11.01 8.89 -15.38
CA GLN A 225 12.46 8.95 -15.54
C GLN A 225 12.93 9.87 -16.69
N THR A 226 12.01 10.36 -17.53
CA THR A 226 12.36 11.31 -18.58
C THR A 226 12.84 12.62 -17.96
N PRO A 227 14.06 13.11 -18.26
CA PRO A 227 14.59 14.33 -17.65
C PRO A 227 13.71 15.54 -17.90
N GLU A 228 13.47 16.33 -16.85
CA GLU A 228 12.67 17.54 -16.89
C GLU A 228 13.24 18.54 -15.87
N PRO A 229 13.39 19.83 -16.22
CA PRO A 229 13.89 20.84 -15.29
C PRO A 229 13.11 20.86 -13.97
N GLY A 230 13.82 20.78 -12.85
CA GLY A 230 13.24 20.80 -11.51
C GLY A 230 12.37 19.58 -11.16
N LYS A 231 12.41 18.48 -11.94
CA LYS A 231 11.81 17.21 -11.53
C LYS A 231 12.86 16.35 -10.83
N PRO A 232 12.58 15.82 -9.62
CA PRO A 232 13.52 14.97 -8.92
C PRO A 232 13.73 13.64 -9.67
N PRO A 233 14.93 13.03 -9.56
CA PRO A 233 15.15 11.70 -10.11
C PRO A 233 14.27 10.65 -9.42
N VAL A 234 13.70 9.75 -10.22
CA VAL A 234 12.82 8.67 -9.75
C VAL A 234 13.54 7.31 -9.80
N TYR A 235 13.52 6.59 -8.68
CA TYR A 235 14.20 5.31 -8.48
C TYR A 235 13.18 4.20 -8.19
N PRO A 236 12.93 3.29 -9.13
CA PRO A 236 12.15 2.07 -8.86
C PRO A 236 12.99 1.15 -7.97
N VAL A 237 12.57 0.94 -6.73
CA VAL A 237 13.32 0.14 -5.72
C VAL A 237 12.54 -1.09 -5.25
N GLY A 238 11.36 -1.34 -5.82
CA GLY A 238 10.46 -2.42 -5.41
C GLY A 238 10.74 -3.78 -6.07
N PRO A 239 10.00 -4.83 -5.68
CA PRO A 239 9.02 -4.82 -4.59
C PRO A 239 9.68 -4.89 -3.20
N LEU A 240 9.24 -4.02 -2.29
CA LEU A 240 9.57 -4.02 -0.87
C LEU A 240 8.34 -4.53 -0.12
N ILE A 241 8.35 -5.84 0.16
CA ILE A 241 7.27 -6.57 0.83
C ILE A 241 7.84 -7.36 2.01
N LYS A 242 6.99 -7.66 2.99
CA LYS A 242 7.35 -8.48 4.14
C LYS A 242 7.59 -9.93 3.71
N ARG A 243 8.75 -10.51 4.03
CA ARG A 243 9.10 -11.89 3.65
C ARG A 243 8.68 -12.92 4.69
N GLU A 244 8.40 -14.14 4.25
CA GLU A 244 8.03 -15.29 5.10
C GLU A 244 9.04 -15.59 6.22
N SER A 245 10.34 -15.48 5.92
CA SER A 245 11.43 -15.85 6.84
C SER A 245 11.52 -15.00 8.11
N GLU A 246 10.74 -13.93 8.18
CA GLU A 246 10.71 -12.97 9.30
C GLU A 246 9.46 -13.11 10.18
N MET A 247 8.64 -14.11 9.90
CA MET A 247 7.39 -14.36 10.61
C MET A 247 7.57 -15.52 11.57
N GLY A 248 7.40 -15.27 12.87
CA GLY A 248 7.49 -16.31 13.89
C GLY A 248 6.57 -17.50 13.58
N SER A 249 7.07 -18.71 13.85
CA SER A 249 6.39 -19.99 13.64
C SER A 249 5.29 -20.25 14.68
N GLY A 250 4.39 -19.28 14.88
CA GLY A 250 3.20 -19.48 15.69
C GLY A 250 2.25 -20.43 14.98
N GLU A 251 1.74 -21.43 15.68
CA GLU A 251 0.66 -22.27 15.15
C GLU A 251 -0.54 -21.40 14.80
N ASN A 252 -0.79 -21.20 13.50
CA ASN A 252 -1.94 -20.47 13.03
C ASN A 252 -2.94 -21.45 12.42
N GLU A 253 -4.14 -21.53 12.99
CA GLU A 253 -5.19 -22.44 12.56
C GLU A 253 -5.52 -22.28 11.06
N CYS A 254 -5.40 -21.07 10.51
CA CYS A 254 -5.65 -20.85 9.09
C CYS A 254 -4.57 -21.46 8.19
N LEU A 255 -3.31 -21.51 8.64
CA LEU A 255 -2.23 -22.17 7.89
C LEU A 255 -2.37 -23.68 7.96
N LYS A 256 -2.69 -24.24 9.13
CA LYS A 256 -2.99 -25.68 9.26
C LYS A 256 -4.15 -26.11 8.36
N TRP A 257 -5.19 -25.29 8.26
CA TRP A 257 -6.29 -25.56 7.34
C TRP A 257 -5.85 -25.54 5.87
N LEU A 258 -4.94 -24.63 5.50
CA LEU A 258 -4.38 -24.56 4.14
C LEU A 258 -3.49 -25.76 3.81
N ASP A 259 -2.74 -26.30 4.77
CA ASP A 259 -1.91 -27.50 4.62
C ASP A 259 -2.76 -28.71 4.17
N ASP A 260 -4.02 -28.78 4.61
CA ASP A 260 -4.96 -29.84 4.27
C ASP A 260 -5.66 -29.65 2.90
N GLN A 261 -5.39 -28.55 2.18
CA GLN A 261 -6.03 -28.27 0.89
C GLN A 261 -5.15 -28.68 -0.31
N PRO A 262 -5.75 -29.04 -1.46
CA PRO A 262 -4.99 -29.25 -2.68
C PRO A 262 -4.22 -28.02 -3.14
N LEU A 263 -3.11 -28.24 -3.86
CA LEU A 263 -2.27 -27.19 -4.42
C LEU A 263 -3.08 -26.25 -5.32
N GLY A 264 -2.90 -24.94 -5.14
CA GLY A 264 -3.53 -23.89 -5.94
C GLY A 264 -5.07 -23.94 -5.96
N SER A 265 -5.72 -24.52 -4.94
CA SER A 265 -7.17 -24.74 -4.93
C SER A 265 -7.98 -23.73 -4.09
N VAL A 266 -7.31 -22.90 -3.29
CA VAL A 266 -7.96 -21.99 -2.35
C VAL A 266 -7.94 -20.56 -2.87
N LEU A 267 -9.12 -19.91 -2.92
CA LEU A 267 -9.23 -18.47 -3.07
C LEU A 267 -9.04 -17.78 -1.71
N PHE A 268 -8.01 -16.95 -1.58
CA PHE A 268 -7.88 -16.06 -0.45
C PHE A 268 -8.74 -14.80 -0.68
N VAL A 269 -9.51 -14.36 0.31
CA VAL A 269 -10.41 -13.20 0.23
C VAL A 269 -10.09 -12.24 1.37
N ALA A 270 -9.57 -11.05 1.05
CA ALA A 270 -9.28 -10.02 2.05
C ALA A 270 -9.29 -8.59 1.49
N PHE A 271 -9.90 -7.68 2.24
CA PHE A 271 -10.04 -6.25 1.89
C PHE A 271 -9.08 -5.35 2.68
N GLY A 272 -7.98 -5.91 3.20
CA GLY A 272 -6.96 -5.18 3.96
C GLY A 272 -7.39 -4.83 5.39
N SER A 273 -6.66 -3.90 6.02
CA SER A 273 -6.92 -3.47 7.40
C SER A 273 -8.08 -2.47 7.52
N GLY A 274 -8.29 -1.63 6.49
CA GLY A 274 -9.32 -0.60 6.47
C GLY A 274 -10.61 -0.98 5.75
N GLY A 275 -10.55 -1.95 4.81
CA GLY A 275 -11.66 -2.24 3.91
C GLY A 275 -12.86 -2.87 4.58
N THR A 276 -14.03 -2.27 4.39
CA THR A 276 -15.33 -2.80 4.80
C THR A 276 -16.32 -2.80 3.64
N LEU A 277 -17.33 -3.65 3.75
CA LEU A 277 -18.43 -3.74 2.78
C LEU A 277 -19.76 -3.47 3.48
N PRO A 278 -20.74 -2.86 2.79
CA PRO A 278 -22.12 -2.82 3.28
C PRO A 278 -22.68 -4.22 3.47
N SER A 279 -23.64 -4.38 4.40
CA SER A 279 -24.24 -5.70 4.72
C SER A 279 -24.79 -6.42 3.48
N GLU A 280 -25.51 -5.69 2.62
CA GLU A 280 -26.07 -6.23 1.38
C GLU A 280 -24.98 -6.77 0.43
N GLN A 281 -23.84 -6.08 0.31
CA GLN A 281 -22.74 -6.52 -0.53
C GLN A 281 -22.00 -7.71 0.08
N LEU A 282 -21.93 -7.76 1.41
CA LEU A 282 -21.35 -8.85 2.16
C LEU A 282 -22.17 -10.15 2.02
N ASP A 283 -23.50 -10.03 2.00
CA ASP A 283 -24.43 -11.13 1.75
C ASP A 283 -24.26 -11.69 0.32
N GLU A 284 -24.17 -10.80 -0.68
CA GLU A 284 -23.89 -11.23 -2.06
C GLU A 284 -22.53 -11.93 -2.16
N LEU A 285 -21.50 -11.44 -1.47
CA LEU A 285 -20.18 -12.08 -1.43
C LEU A 285 -20.23 -13.47 -0.79
N ALA A 286 -20.87 -13.60 0.38
CA ALA A 286 -21.02 -14.90 1.04
C ALA A 286 -21.72 -15.91 0.12
N LEU A 287 -22.86 -15.52 -0.45
CA LEU A 287 -23.65 -16.40 -1.30
C LEU A 287 -22.95 -16.70 -2.63
N GLY A 288 -22.20 -15.74 -3.18
CA GLY A 288 -21.38 -15.95 -4.37
C GLY A 288 -20.22 -16.92 -4.14
N LEU A 289 -19.53 -16.81 -3.00
CA LEU A 289 -18.50 -17.78 -2.59
C LEU A 289 -19.09 -19.17 -2.39
N GLU A 290 -20.25 -19.28 -1.75
CA GLU A 290 -20.99 -20.54 -1.61
C GLU A 290 -21.31 -21.15 -2.99
N MET A 291 -21.94 -20.39 -3.88
CA MET A 291 -22.33 -20.82 -5.23
C MET A 291 -21.15 -21.12 -6.16
N SER A 292 -19.97 -20.57 -5.87
CA SER A 292 -18.76 -20.83 -6.67
C SER A 292 -18.26 -22.27 -6.54
N GLU A 293 -18.68 -23.02 -5.52
CA GLU A 293 -18.19 -24.37 -5.20
C GLU A 293 -16.67 -24.47 -4.96
N GLN A 294 -15.94 -23.36 -5.05
CA GLN A 294 -14.51 -23.27 -4.79
C GLN A 294 -14.22 -23.28 -3.29
N ARG A 295 -12.98 -23.65 -2.96
CA ARG A 295 -12.45 -23.49 -1.60
C ARG A 295 -12.06 -22.03 -1.37
N PHE A 296 -12.32 -21.52 -0.19
CA PHE A 296 -11.96 -20.14 0.14
C PHE A 296 -11.50 -19.97 1.58
N LEU A 297 -10.58 -19.05 1.79
CA LEU A 297 -10.20 -18.53 3.10
C LEU A 297 -10.54 -17.05 3.11
N TRP A 298 -11.51 -16.65 3.93
CA TRP A 298 -12.03 -15.29 3.95
C TRP A 298 -11.77 -14.60 5.29
N VAL A 299 -11.04 -13.48 5.24
CA VAL A 299 -10.90 -12.57 6.37
C VAL A 299 -12.12 -11.66 6.45
N VAL A 300 -12.99 -11.93 7.42
CA VAL A 300 -14.27 -11.26 7.58
C VAL A 300 -14.16 -10.11 8.57
N ARG A 301 -14.81 -8.99 8.24
CA ARG A 301 -14.99 -7.83 9.10
C ARG A 301 -16.47 -7.49 9.20
N SER A 302 -16.85 -6.87 10.32
CA SER A 302 -18.20 -6.34 10.50
C SER A 302 -18.55 -5.35 9.37
N PRO A 303 -19.78 -5.40 8.85
CA PRO A 303 -20.18 -4.56 7.72
C PRO A 303 -20.22 -3.08 8.12
N SER A 304 -19.94 -2.21 7.15
CA SER A 304 -20.02 -0.75 7.28
C SER A 304 -20.31 -0.13 5.91
N ARG A 305 -21.00 1.01 5.90
CA ARG A 305 -21.24 1.79 4.67
C ARG A 305 -20.06 2.69 4.29
N VAL A 306 -19.11 2.88 5.20
CA VAL A 306 -17.91 3.68 4.99
C VAL A 306 -16.75 2.72 4.73
N ALA A 307 -16.28 2.69 3.48
CA ALA A 307 -15.40 1.65 2.95
C ALA A 307 -14.05 1.51 3.69
N ASP A 308 -13.62 2.52 4.44
CA ASP A 308 -12.36 2.58 5.18
C ASP A 308 -12.55 2.66 6.72
N SER A 309 -13.77 2.41 7.22
CA SER A 309 -14.13 2.66 8.63
C SER A 309 -13.34 1.86 9.67
N SER A 310 -12.66 0.77 9.30
CA SER A 310 -11.89 -0.05 10.24
C SER A 310 -10.47 0.46 10.50
N PHE A 311 -10.04 1.57 9.91
CA PHE A 311 -8.73 2.18 10.24
C PHE A 311 -8.60 2.58 11.72
N PHE A 312 -9.71 2.94 12.39
CA PHE A 312 -9.69 3.44 13.77
C PHE A 312 -10.64 2.73 14.74
N SER A 313 -11.52 1.84 14.27
CA SER A 313 -12.52 1.17 15.11
C SER A 313 -12.20 -0.31 15.31
N VAL A 314 -11.93 -0.69 16.56
CA VAL A 314 -11.89 -2.10 16.99
C VAL A 314 -13.28 -2.45 17.53
N HIS A 315 -14.26 -2.65 16.64
CA HIS A 315 -15.57 -3.11 17.07
C HIS A 315 -15.56 -4.62 17.27
N SER A 316 -15.42 -5.05 18.53
CA SER A 316 -15.67 -6.43 18.95
C SER A 316 -17.17 -6.66 19.06
N GLN A 317 -17.79 -7.23 18.03
CA GLN A 317 -19.07 -7.91 18.17
C GLN A 317 -18.86 -9.22 18.96
N ASN A 318 -19.87 -9.67 19.72
CA ASN A 318 -19.79 -10.91 20.51
C ASN A 318 -19.73 -12.18 19.64
N ASP A 319 -20.31 -12.13 18.43
CA ASP A 319 -20.15 -13.15 17.38
C ASP A 319 -19.62 -12.47 16.11
N PRO A 320 -18.37 -12.77 15.69
CA PRO A 320 -17.73 -12.12 14.56
C PRO A 320 -18.35 -12.46 13.20
N PHE A 321 -19.29 -13.41 13.14
CA PHE A 321 -19.90 -13.89 11.89
C PHE A 321 -21.43 -13.76 11.88
N SER A 322 -22.03 -13.19 12.91
CA SER A 322 -23.49 -13.05 13.09
C SER A 322 -24.21 -12.27 11.98
N PHE A 323 -23.48 -11.45 11.22
CA PHE A 323 -24.00 -10.67 10.10
C PHE A 323 -23.97 -11.43 8.76
N LEU A 324 -23.47 -12.68 8.73
CA LEU A 324 -23.48 -13.50 7.53
C LEU A 324 -24.86 -14.18 7.35
N PRO A 325 -25.22 -14.61 6.13
CA PRO A 325 -26.48 -15.30 5.88
C PRO A 325 -26.66 -16.52 6.78
N GLN A 326 -27.88 -16.70 7.32
CA GLN A 326 -28.19 -17.79 8.24
C GLN A 326 -27.75 -19.15 7.68
N GLY A 327 -26.97 -19.91 8.46
CA GLY A 327 -26.45 -21.23 8.10
C GLY A 327 -25.29 -21.24 7.10
N PHE A 328 -24.76 -20.08 6.67
CA PHE A 328 -23.65 -20.01 5.72
C PHE A 328 -22.40 -20.76 6.21
N VAL A 329 -22.05 -20.61 7.49
CA VAL A 329 -20.89 -21.28 8.10
C VAL A 329 -21.03 -22.80 8.01
N ASP A 330 -22.22 -23.33 8.29
CA ASP A 330 -22.49 -24.77 8.24
C ASP A 330 -22.51 -25.29 6.79
N ARG A 331 -23.14 -24.56 5.86
CA ARG A 331 -23.23 -24.95 4.44
C ARG A 331 -21.87 -24.91 3.73
N THR A 332 -20.93 -24.11 4.20
CA THR A 332 -19.58 -24.00 3.62
C THR A 332 -18.52 -24.77 4.39
N LYS A 333 -18.90 -25.49 5.45
CA LYS A 333 -18.00 -26.30 6.26
C LYS A 333 -17.23 -27.31 5.40
N GLY A 334 -15.91 -27.34 5.55
CA GLY A 334 -15.00 -28.23 4.81
C GLY A 334 -14.48 -27.67 3.49
N ARG A 335 -15.03 -26.55 2.99
CA ARG A 335 -14.53 -25.85 1.80
C ARG A 335 -14.25 -24.36 2.05
N GLY A 336 -14.92 -23.75 3.00
CA GLY A 336 -14.67 -22.38 3.45
C GLY A 336 -14.02 -22.36 4.84
N LEU A 337 -13.07 -21.45 5.04
CA LEU A 337 -12.59 -21.03 6.35
C LEU A 337 -12.83 -19.53 6.53
N LEU A 338 -13.45 -19.15 7.65
CA LEU A 338 -13.67 -17.76 8.03
C LEU A 338 -12.69 -17.38 9.14
N VAL A 339 -11.98 -16.27 8.96
CA VAL A 339 -11.06 -15.70 9.94
C VAL A 339 -11.55 -14.31 10.30
N SER A 340 -11.71 -14.02 11.60
CA SER A 340 -12.17 -12.71 12.03
C SER A 340 -11.02 -11.71 12.11
N SER A 341 -11.24 -10.50 11.59
CA SER A 341 -10.38 -9.30 11.74
C SER A 341 -8.96 -9.34 11.12
N TRP A 342 -8.18 -10.40 11.28
CA TRP A 342 -6.80 -10.43 10.80
C TRP A 342 -6.32 -11.85 10.49
N ALA A 343 -5.53 -11.98 9.43
CA ALA A 343 -4.85 -13.21 9.06
C ALA A 343 -3.42 -12.89 8.59
N PRO A 344 -2.47 -13.83 8.66
CA PRO A 344 -1.10 -13.64 8.21
C PRO A 344 -1.03 -13.64 6.68
N GLN A 345 -1.49 -12.55 6.06
CA GLN A 345 -1.68 -12.43 4.62
C GLN A 345 -0.46 -12.90 3.81
N ALA A 346 0.75 -12.46 4.15
CA ALA A 346 1.97 -12.87 3.46
C ALA A 346 2.21 -14.40 3.49
N GLN A 347 1.87 -15.08 4.59
CA GLN A 347 1.99 -16.55 4.71
C GLN A 347 0.87 -17.26 3.95
N ILE A 348 -0.34 -16.70 3.92
CA ILE A 348 -1.46 -17.28 3.17
C ILE A 348 -1.20 -17.16 1.66
N ILE A 349 -0.79 -15.99 1.17
CA ILE A 349 -0.55 -15.76 -0.26
C ILE A 349 0.61 -16.61 -0.77
N SER A 350 1.66 -16.81 0.04
CA SER A 350 2.79 -17.68 -0.33
C SER A 350 2.49 -19.17 -0.24
N HIS A 351 1.43 -19.56 0.47
CA HIS A 351 1.09 -20.96 0.67
C HIS A 351 0.78 -21.67 -0.65
N ALA A 352 1.30 -22.89 -0.83
CA ALA A 352 1.18 -23.63 -2.09
C ALA A 352 -0.27 -23.98 -2.47
N SER A 353 -1.17 -24.07 -1.48
CA SER A 353 -2.61 -24.28 -1.68
C SER A 353 -3.36 -23.04 -2.17
N THR A 354 -2.78 -21.84 -2.07
CA THR A 354 -3.43 -20.60 -2.51
C THR A 354 -3.39 -20.49 -4.03
N GLY A 355 -4.57 -20.49 -4.63
CA GLY A 355 -4.78 -20.46 -6.09
C GLY A 355 -5.25 -19.11 -6.63
N GLY A 356 -5.69 -18.18 -5.77
CA GLY A 356 -6.12 -16.86 -6.20
C GLY A 356 -6.30 -15.93 -5.01
N PHE A 357 -6.37 -14.62 -5.30
CA PHE A 357 -6.56 -13.59 -4.28
C PHE A 357 -7.63 -12.58 -4.70
N LEU A 358 -8.80 -12.60 -4.05
CA LEU A 358 -9.77 -11.52 -4.11
C LEU A 358 -9.32 -10.41 -3.16
N SER A 359 -8.93 -9.28 -3.76
CA SER A 359 -8.25 -8.20 -3.06
C SER A 359 -8.86 -6.85 -3.38
N HIS A 360 -8.76 -5.95 -2.39
CA HIS A 360 -9.04 -4.53 -2.54
C HIS A 360 -8.02 -3.75 -3.39
N CYS A 361 -6.98 -4.41 -3.93
CA CYS A 361 -5.96 -3.77 -4.77
C CYS A 361 -5.10 -2.71 -4.07
N GLY A 362 -5.04 -2.70 -2.73
CA GLY A 362 -4.05 -1.91 -2.01
C GLY A 362 -2.63 -2.34 -2.40
N TRP A 363 -1.74 -1.38 -2.66
CA TRP A 363 -0.49 -1.66 -3.39
C TRP A 363 0.42 -2.69 -2.70
N ASN A 364 0.52 -2.68 -1.37
CA ASN A 364 1.27 -3.71 -0.63
C ASN A 364 0.72 -5.12 -0.88
N SER A 365 -0.61 -5.28 -0.87
CA SER A 365 -1.27 -6.57 -1.12
C SER A 365 -1.06 -7.03 -2.57
N THR A 366 -1.08 -6.09 -3.51
CA THR A 366 -0.76 -6.35 -4.92
C THR A 366 0.68 -6.84 -5.08
N LEU A 367 1.66 -6.18 -4.47
CA LEU A 367 3.06 -6.57 -4.55
C LEU A 367 3.33 -7.93 -3.89
N GLU A 368 2.64 -8.26 -2.79
CA GLU A 368 2.69 -9.59 -2.17
C GLU A 368 2.17 -10.66 -3.15
N SER A 369 1.04 -10.39 -3.81
CA SER A 369 0.47 -11.28 -4.83
C SER A 369 1.41 -11.49 -6.02
N VAL A 370 2.01 -10.41 -6.53
CA VAL A 370 3.00 -10.43 -7.63
C VAL A 370 4.21 -11.26 -7.25
N ALA A 371 4.80 -11.02 -6.07
CA ALA A 371 5.98 -11.75 -5.63
C ALA A 371 5.73 -13.24 -5.38
N CYS A 372 4.49 -13.63 -5.07
CA CYS A 372 4.10 -15.02 -4.87
C CYS A 372 3.61 -15.70 -6.17
N GLY A 373 3.23 -14.92 -7.19
CA GLY A 373 2.65 -15.42 -8.43
C GLY A 373 1.18 -15.80 -8.32
N VAL A 374 0.44 -15.19 -7.38
CA VAL A 374 -0.96 -15.48 -7.12
C VAL A 374 -1.85 -14.55 -7.96
N PRO A 375 -2.71 -15.08 -8.86
CA PRO A 375 -3.57 -14.26 -9.70
C PRO A 375 -4.71 -13.64 -8.89
N MET A 376 -5.24 -12.49 -9.33
CA MET A 376 -6.14 -11.68 -8.50
C MET A 376 -7.56 -11.54 -9.07
N ILE A 377 -8.53 -11.37 -8.16
CA ILE A 377 -9.80 -10.69 -8.46
C ILE A 377 -9.71 -9.29 -7.85
N ALA A 378 -9.77 -8.27 -8.70
CA ALA A 378 -9.62 -6.87 -8.34
C ALA A 378 -10.95 -6.27 -7.88
N TRP A 379 -11.05 -5.92 -6.60
CA TRP A 379 -12.26 -5.34 -5.98
C TRP A 379 -11.92 -4.06 -5.21
N PRO A 380 -11.60 -2.95 -5.90
CA PRO A 380 -11.15 -1.72 -5.26
C PRO A 380 -12.23 -1.08 -4.38
N LEU A 381 -11.82 -0.50 -3.25
CA LEU A 381 -12.71 0.11 -2.27
C LEU A 381 -12.42 1.61 -2.06
N TYR A 382 -11.17 1.97 -1.76
CA TYR A 382 -10.80 3.32 -1.36
C TYR A 382 -9.40 3.76 -1.84
N ALA A 383 -8.97 4.98 -1.48
CA ALA A 383 -7.67 5.57 -1.82
C ALA A 383 -7.44 5.57 -3.35
N GLU A 384 -6.33 5.01 -3.82
CA GLU A 384 -5.99 4.89 -5.25
C GLU A 384 -6.34 3.51 -5.84
N GLN A 385 -7.04 2.65 -5.10
CA GLN A 385 -7.25 1.25 -5.46
C GLN A 385 -7.95 1.07 -6.81
N LYS A 386 -8.84 2.00 -7.21
CA LYS A 386 -9.50 1.97 -8.52
C LYS A 386 -8.49 2.10 -9.66
N MET A 387 -7.47 2.95 -9.50
CA MET A 387 -6.38 3.10 -10.46
C MET A 387 -5.49 1.84 -10.47
N ASN A 388 -5.20 1.28 -9.29
CA ASN A 388 -4.45 0.02 -9.19
C ASN A 388 -5.22 -1.12 -9.89
N ALA A 389 -6.54 -1.21 -9.72
CA ALA A 389 -7.37 -2.19 -10.39
C ALA A 389 -7.29 -2.06 -11.92
N ILE A 390 -7.39 -0.84 -12.47
CA ILE A 390 -7.23 -0.57 -13.91
C ILE A 390 -5.85 -1.05 -14.41
N THR A 391 -4.79 -0.75 -13.66
CA THR A 391 -3.43 -1.22 -14.00
C THR A 391 -3.37 -2.75 -14.06
N LEU A 392 -3.97 -3.43 -13.09
CA LEU A 392 -3.95 -4.90 -12.99
C LEU A 392 -4.82 -5.57 -14.05
N THR A 393 -5.95 -4.98 -14.43
CA THR A 393 -6.96 -5.60 -15.31
C THR A 393 -6.77 -5.22 -16.77
N ASP A 394 -6.47 -3.96 -17.05
CA ASP A 394 -6.53 -3.41 -18.41
C ASP A 394 -5.14 -3.37 -19.05
N ASP A 395 -4.12 -2.97 -18.29
CA ASP A 395 -2.73 -2.88 -18.75
C ASP A 395 -2.01 -4.24 -18.61
N LEU A 396 -1.88 -4.74 -17.38
CA LEU A 396 -1.12 -5.97 -17.10
C LEU A 396 -1.88 -7.27 -17.37
N LYS A 397 -3.21 -7.22 -17.30
CA LYS A 397 -4.10 -8.40 -17.48
C LYS A 397 -3.73 -9.56 -16.54
N VAL A 398 -3.40 -9.21 -15.29
CA VAL A 398 -3.06 -10.14 -14.19
C VAL A 398 -4.13 -10.19 -13.08
N ALA A 399 -5.28 -9.56 -13.33
CA ALA A 399 -6.45 -9.66 -12.48
C ALA A 399 -7.74 -9.71 -13.30
N LEU A 400 -8.77 -10.36 -12.74
CA LEU A 400 -10.15 -10.26 -13.22
C LEU A 400 -10.89 -9.19 -12.42
N ARG A 401 -11.85 -8.49 -13.03
CA ARG A 401 -12.69 -7.48 -12.35
C ARG A 401 -14.17 -7.86 -12.42
N PRO A 402 -14.88 -7.93 -11.28
CA PRO A 402 -16.30 -8.20 -11.29
C PRO A 402 -17.07 -6.99 -11.83
N LYS A 403 -18.17 -7.27 -12.53
CA LYS A 403 -19.09 -6.24 -13.01
C LYS A 403 -19.99 -5.76 -11.89
N VAL A 404 -20.10 -4.45 -11.76
CA VAL A 404 -21.04 -3.79 -10.85
C VAL A 404 -22.36 -3.59 -11.61
N ASN A 405 -23.47 -3.92 -10.97
CA ASN A 405 -24.82 -3.72 -11.52
C ASN A 405 -25.26 -2.24 -11.40
N GLU A 406 -26.44 -1.93 -11.94
CA GLU A 406 -26.98 -0.56 -11.97
C GLU A 406 -27.19 0.05 -10.58
N ASN A 407 -27.33 -0.77 -9.54
CA ASN A 407 -27.51 -0.34 -8.15
C ASN A 407 -26.19 -0.17 -7.39
N GLY A 408 -25.04 -0.35 -8.06
CA GLY A 408 -23.74 -0.25 -7.40
C GLY A 408 -23.31 -1.51 -6.64
N LEU A 409 -24.02 -2.63 -6.79
CA LEU A 409 -23.71 -3.92 -6.16
C LEU A 409 -23.08 -4.90 -7.15
N ILE A 410 -22.30 -5.84 -6.63
CA ILE A 410 -21.81 -7.00 -7.38
C ILE A 410 -22.64 -8.20 -6.92
N ASP A 411 -23.46 -8.72 -7.82
CA ASP A 411 -24.38 -9.83 -7.54
C ASP A 411 -23.64 -11.15 -7.30
N ARG A 412 -24.20 -12.01 -6.42
CA ARG A 412 -23.67 -13.36 -6.12
C ARG A 412 -23.39 -14.21 -7.36
N ASN A 413 -24.19 -14.05 -8.42
CA ASN A 413 -24.00 -14.75 -9.68
C ASN A 413 -22.71 -14.31 -10.38
N GLU A 414 -22.43 -13.00 -10.38
CA GLU A 414 -21.19 -12.46 -10.92
C GLU A 414 -19.98 -12.87 -10.08
N ILE A 415 -20.12 -12.88 -8.75
CA ILE A 415 -19.08 -13.36 -7.83
C ILE A 415 -18.79 -14.84 -8.06
N ALA A 416 -19.82 -15.69 -8.13
CA ALA A 416 -19.64 -17.11 -8.41
C ALA A 416 -18.98 -17.34 -9.77
N ARG A 417 -19.40 -16.59 -10.80
CA ARG A 417 -18.84 -16.66 -12.15
C ARG A 417 -17.36 -16.27 -12.16
N ILE A 418 -16.99 -15.14 -11.55
CA ILE A 418 -15.61 -14.64 -11.60
C ILE A 418 -14.67 -15.49 -10.73
N VAL A 419 -15.16 -16.01 -9.60
CA VAL A 419 -14.40 -16.96 -8.77
C VAL A 419 -14.14 -18.26 -9.52
N LYS A 420 -15.18 -18.88 -10.12
CA LYS A 420 -15.00 -20.05 -10.99
C LYS A 420 -14.07 -19.74 -12.17
N GLY A 421 -14.23 -18.56 -12.79
CA GLY A 421 -13.41 -18.11 -13.91
C GLY A 421 -11.92 -17.99 -13.58
N LEU A 422 -11.57 -17.45 -12.41
CA LEU A 422 -10.17 -17.35 -11.97
C LEU A 422 -9.57 -18.72 -11.61
N MET A 423 -10.34 -19.54 -10.89
CA MET A 423 -9.83 -20.78 -10.29
C MET A 423 -9.74 -21.92 -11.31
N GLU A 424 -10.71 -22.04 -12.21
CA GLU A 424 -10.83 -23.19 -13.13
C GLU A 424 -10.90 -22.79 -14.61
N GLY A 425 -11.29 -21.55 -14.92
CA GLY A 425 -11.52 -21.08 -16.29
C GLY A 425 -10.25 -20.81 -17.10
N GLU A 426 -10.40 -20.76 -18.43
CA GLU A 426 -9.29 -20.43 -19.35
C GLU A 426 -8.75 -19.01 -19.11
N GLU A 427 -9.63 -18.05 -18.82
CA GLU A 427 -9.23 -16.68 -18.47
C GLU A 427 -8.33 -16.67 -17.22
N GLY A 428 -8.66 -17.48 -16.21
CA GLY A 428 -7.84 -17.68 -15.02
C GLY A 428 -6.46 -18.28 -15.32
N LYS A 429 -6.35 -19.20 -16.28
CA LYS A 429 -5.07 -19.77 -16.71
C LYS A 429 -4.17 -18.71 -17.35
N ASP A 430 -4.72 -17.88 -18.23
CA ASP A 430 -3.99 -16.78 -18.86
C ASP A 430 -3.49 -15.76 -17.83
N VAL A 431 -4.37 -15.36 -16.90
CA VAL A 431 -4.04 -14.44 -15.80
C VAL A 431 -2.92 -15.02 -14.93
N ARG A 432 -3.00 -16.32 -14.59
CA ARG A 432 -1.98 -17.03 -13.80
C ARG A 432 -0.64 -17.12 -14.52
N SER A 433 -0.64 -17.33 -15.83
CA SER A 433 0.58 -17.33 -16.64
C SER A 433 1.28 -15.97 -16.58
N ARG A 434 0.56 -14.88 -16.84
CA ARG A 434 1.13 -13.52 -16.78
C ARG A 434 1.60 -13.15 -15.38
N MET A 435 0.85 -13.56 -14.35
CA MET A 435 1.25 -13.35 -12.96
C MET A 435 2.54 -14.10 -12.61
N LYS A 436 2.76 -15.30 -13.18
CA LYS A 436 4.03 -16.03 -13.04
C LYS A 436 5.19 -15.29 -13.70
N ASP A 437 5.00 -14.70 -14.89
CA ASP A 437 6.03 -13.90 -15.53
C ASP A 437 6.42 -12.68 -14.67
N LEU A 438 5.43 -12.03 -14.05
CA LEU A 438 5.68 -10.94 -13.09
C LEU A 438 6.37 -11.41 -11.81
N LYS A 439 6.05 -12.61 -11.30
CA LYS A 439 6.78 -13.22 -10.19
C LYS A 439 8.26 -13.37 -10.51
N ASP A 440 8.57 -13.95 -11.67
CA ASP A 440 9.96 -14.19 -12.07
C ASP A 440 10.71 -12.86 -12.30
N ALA A 441 10.04 -11.87 -12.90
CA ALA A 441 10.57 -10.51 -13.03
C ALA A 441 10.83 -9.87 -11.65
N SER A 442 9.89 -10.00 -10.72
CA SER A 442 10.01 -9.44 -9.36
C SER A 442 11.21 -10.02 -8.59
N ALA A 443 11.48 -11.32 -8.74
CA ALA A 443 12.65 -11.96 -8.16
C ALA A 443 13.95 -11.47 -8.83
N LYS A 444 13.94 -11.32 -10.16
CA LYS A 444 15.08 -10.87 -10.96
C LYS A 444 15.51 -9.44 -10.60
N VAL A 445 14.57 -8.50 -10.48
CA VAL A 445 14.90 -7.09 -10.18
C VAL A 445 15.48 -6.90 -8.77
N LEU A 446 15.22 -7.84 -7.86
CA LEU A 446 15.77 -7.88 -6.50
C LEU A 446 17.04 -8.73 -6.34
N SER A 447 17.49 -9.40 -7.41
CA SER A 447 18.76 -10.14 -7.40
C SER A 447 19.95 -9.19 -7.19
N HIS A 448 21.14 -9.74 -6.95
CA HIS A 448 22.36 -8.96 -6.74
C HIS A 448 22.59 -7.91 -7.85
N ASP A 449 22.35 -8.29 -9.11
CA ASP A 449 22.51 -7.43 -10.28
C ASP A 449 21.19 -6.88 -10.82
N GLY A 450 20.11 -7.03 -10.06
CA GLY A 450 18.78 -6.59 -10.40
C GLY A 450 18.65 -5.06 -10.46
N SER A 451 17.72 -4.58 -11.28
CA SER A 451 17.50 -3.15 -11.52
C SER A 451 17.11 -2.40 -10.25
N SER A 452 16.20 -2.94 -9.43
CA SER A 452 15.78 -2.34 -8.16
C SER A 452 16.91 -2.30 -7.13
N THR A 453 17.71 -3.38 -7.04
CA THR A 453 18.91 -3.42 -6.19
C THR A 453 19.91 -2.33 -6.59
N LYS A 454 20.16 -2.16 -7.89
CA LYS A 454 21.05 -1.12 -8.42
C LYS A 454 20.51 0.29 -8.23
N ALA A 455 19.20 0.48 -8.37
CA ALA A 455 18.55 1.77 -8.12
C ALA A 455 18.70 2.19 -6.65
N LEU A 456 18.46 1.28 -5.71
CA LEU A 456 18.68 1.55 -4.28
C LEU A 456 20.17 1.78 -3.98
N ALA A 457 21.08 1.02 -4.58
CA ALA A 457 22.52 1.23 -4.44
C ALA A 457 22.95 2.62 -4.92
N THR A 458 22.34 3.13 -6.00
CA THR A 458 22.59 4.49 -6.52
C THR A 458 22.19 5.55 -5.49
N VAL A 459 21.01 5.41 -4.87
CA VAL A 459 20.55 6.30 -3.79
C VAL A 459 21.50 6.22 -2.58
N ALA A 460 21.84 5.01 -2.14
CA ALA A 460 22.77 4.76 -1.04
C ALA A 460 24.16 5.39 -1.28
N GLN A 461 24.70 5.31 -2.50
CA GLN A 461 25.97 5.92 -2.87
C GLN A 461 25.92 7.44 -2.75
N LYS A 462 24.82 8.07 -3.18
CA LYS A 462 24.61 9.53 -3.02
C LYS A 462 24.63 9.93 -1.55
N TRP A 463 23.90 9.20 -0.70
CA TRP A 463 23.86 9.48 0.74
C TRP A 463 25.22 9.29 1.42
N LYS A 464 26.03 8.31 0.98
CA LYS A 464 27.40 8.13 1.50
C LYS A 464 28.36 9.24 1.04
N ALA A 465 28.17 9.77 -0.16
CA ALA A 465 29.00 10.85 -0.69
C ALA A 465 28.66 12.22 -0.06
N HIS A 466 27.42 12.43 0.37
CA HIS A 466 26.95 13.69 0.92
C HIS A 466 27.56 13.96 2.31
N LYS A 467 28.53 14.88 2.39
CA LYS A 467 29.07 15.37 3.66
C LYS A 467 28.24 16.57 4.09
N ASN A 468 27.47 16.44 5.17
CA ASN A 468 26.82 17.58 5.80
C ASN A 468 27.94 18.53 6.26
N TYR A 469 27.89 19.79 5.82
CA TYR A 469 28.83 20.84 6.22
C TYR A 469 28.34 21.56 7.46
#